data_AF-A0A654BTK4-F1
#
_entry.id   AF-A0A654BTK4-F1
#
_cell.length_a   1.000
_cell.length_b   1.000
_cell.length_c   1.000
_cell.angle_alpha   90.00
_cell.angle_beta   90.00
_cell.angle_gamma   90.00
#
_symmetry.space_group_name_H-M   'P 1'
#
loop_
_entity.id
_entity.type
_entity.pdbx_description
1 polymer ?
#
loop_
_entity_poly.entity_id
_entity_poly.type
_entity_poly.pdbx_seq_one_letter_code
_entity_poly.pdbx_strand_id
1 'polypeptide(L)'
;MKCVDQNLGQFFGMESWGKGVYKEIIEPEKIVYTDYFSDAEGNVNDSMPSTEMTLEFIDLGGKTKLINRAEYVNKEALKTVMDMGMLQGITETWDRLDERLESLK
;
A
#
# COMPACT_ATOMS: atom_id res chain seq x y z
N MET A 1 -6.88 2.44 -10.46
CA MET A 1 -7.60 1.15 -10.39
C MET A 1 -9.09 1.42 -10.48
N LYS A 2 -9.78 0.75 -11.41
CA LYS A 2 -11.24 0.81 -11.49
C LYS A 2 -11.84 -0.39 -10.78
N CYS A 3 -12.79 -0.16 -9.89
CA CYS A 3 -13.55 -1.23 -9.26
C CYS A 3 -14.49 -1.86 -10.30
N VAL A 4 -14.25 -3.13 -10.63
CA VAL A 4 -15.04 -3.91 -11.60
C VAL A 4 -15.92 -4.96 -10.93
N ASP A 5 -15.84 -5.09 -9.60
CA ASP A 5 -16.66 -6.03 -8.85
C ASP A 5 -18.06 -5.45 -8.59
N GLN A 6 -19.06 -6.04 -9.23
CA GLN A 6 -20.47 -5.64 -9.11
C GLN A 6 -21.04 -5.87 -7.70
N ASN A 7 -20.41 -6.71 -6.89
CA ASN A 7 -20.84 -7.00 -5.52
C ASN A 7 -20.43 -5.90 -4.53
N LEU A 8 -19.53 -4.99 -4.93
CA LEU A 8 -19.07 -3.87 -4.09
C LEU A 8 -20.01 -2.65 -4.14
N GLY A 9 -21.22 -2.80 -4.67
CA GLY A 9 -22.31 -1.83 -4.57
C GLY A 9 -21.92 -0.43 -5.07
N GLN A 10 -21.94 0.56 -4.17
CA GLN A 10 -21.61 1.96 -4.50
C GLN A 10 -20.17 2.16 -5.03
N PHE A 11 -19.28 1.20 -4.79
CA PHE A 11 -17.90 1.27 -5.28
C PHE A 11 -17.78 0.75 -6.71
N PHE A 12 -18.78 0.04 -7.26
CA PHE A 12 -18.73 -0.46 -8.64
C PHE A 12 -18.60 0.69 -9.63
N GLY A 13 -17.59 0.63 -10.50
CA GLY A 13 -17.28 1.66 -11.47
C GLY A 13 -16.47 2.85 -10.92
N MET A 14 -16.22 2.92 -9.61
CA MET A 14 -15.38 3.94 -9.00
C MET A 14 -13.92 3.74 -9.42
N GLU A 15 -13.24 4.84 -9.70
CA GLU A 15 -11.81 4.85 -10.01
C GLU A 15 -11.03 5.48 -8.86
N SER A 16 -10.00 4.77 -8.42
CA SER A 16 -9.06 5.22 -7.39
C SER A 16 -7.67 5.31 -8.00
N TRP A 17 -6.99 6.43 -7.79
CA TRP A 17 -5.64 6.66 -8.29
C TRP A 17 -4.69 6.88 -7.12
N GLY A 18 -3.48 6.33 -7.25
CA GLY A 18 -2.42 6.41 -6.24
C GLY A 18 -1.10 6.78 -6.90
N LYS A 19 -0.25 7.48 -6.16
CA LYS A 19 1.07 7.91 -6.59
C LYS A 19 2.09 7.57 -5.52
N GLY A 20 3.02 6.68 -5.86
CA GLY A 20 4.20 6.38 -5.06
C GLY A 20 5.39 7.25 -5.48
N VAL A 21 6.08 7.84 -4.51
CA VAL A 21 7.34 8.55 -4.72
C VAL A 21 8.43 7.87 -3.90
N TYR A 22 9.35 7.17 -4.57
CA TYR A 22 10.49 6.52 -3.93
C TYR A 22 11.47 7.57 -3.40
N LYS A 23 11.88 7.41 -2.15
CA LYS A 23 12.88 8.25 -1.47
C LYS A 23 14.23 7.56 -1.40
N GLU A 24 14.24 6.27 -1.11
CA GLU A 24 15.47 5.49 -0.88
C GLU A 24 15.24 4.04 -1.32
N ILE A 25 16.23 3.47 -2.00
CA ILE A 25 16.27 2.05 -2.36
C ILE A 25 17.67 1.55 -2.04
N ILE A 26 17.76 0.61 -1.11
CA ILE A 26 18.99 -0.13 -0.78
C ILE A 26 18.72 -1.59 -1.09
N GLU A 27 19.29 -2.10 -2.17
CA GLU A 27 19.14 -3.51 -2.54
C GLU A 27 20.10 -4.40 -1.71
N PRO A 28 19.65 -5.55 -1.16
CA PRO A 28 18.27 -6.08 -1.11
C PRO A 28 17.49 -5.72 0.17
N GLU A 29 17.98 -4.77 0.96
CA GLU A 29 17.64 -4.59 2.37
C GLU A 29 16.40 -3.73 2.64
N LYS A 30 16.20 -2.65 1.87
CA LYS A 30 15.26 -1.59 2.26
C LYS A 30 14.69 -0.79 1.08
N ILE A 31 13.40 -0.45 1.18
CA ILE A 31 12.72 0.49 0.28
C ILE A 31 11.97 1.52 1.12
N VAL A 32 12.18 2.81 0.85
CA VAL A 32 11.44 3.92 1.47
C VAL A 32 10.70 4.70 0.38
N TYR A 33 9.41 4.92 0.56
CA TYR A 33 8.59 5.69 -0.37
C TYR A 33 7.46 6.42 0.36
N THR A 34 6.91 7.45 -0.27
CA THR A 34 5.65 8.04 0.17
C THR A 34 4.54 7.65 -0.78
N ASP A 35 3.43 7.18 -0.23
CA ASP A 35 2.20 6.86 -0.96
C ASP A 35 1.18 7.99 -0.81
N TYR A 36 0.64 8.43 -1.95
CA TYR A 36 -0.33 9.51 -2.05
C TYR A 36 -1.59 9.04 -2.75
N PHE A 37 -2.74 9.49 -2.28
CA PHE A 37 -3.94 9.53 -3.10
C PHE A 37 -3.76 10.58 -4.19
N SER A 38 -4.22 10.26 -5.40
CA SER A 38 -4.09 11.14 -6.55
C SER A 38 -5.33 11.12 -7.44
N ASP A 39 -5.37 11.97 -8.44
CA ASP A 39 -6.29 11.88 -9.58
C ASP A 39 -5.68 11.08 -10.75
N ALA A 40 -6.41 11.00 -11.86
CA ALA A 40 -5.98 10.29 -13.06
C ALA A 40 -4.74 10.91 -13.73
N GLU A 41 -4.42 12.18 -13.43
CA GLU A 41 -3.26 12.88 -13.96
C GLU A 41 -2.04 12.77 -13.04
N GLY A 42 -2.21 12.15 -11.86
CA GLY A 42 -1.15 11.99 -10.85
C GLY A 42 -0.93 13.24 -10.00
N ASN A 43 -1.89 14.17 -9.97
CA ASN A 43 -1.88 15.29 -9.02
C ASN A 43 -2.24 14.73 -7.64
N VAL A 44 -1.48 15.14 -6.62
CA VAL A 44 -1.70 14.68 -5.24
C VAL A 44 -2.99 15.29 -4.69
N ASN A 45 -3.78 14.48 -3.99
CA ASN A 45 -4.97 14.94 -3.28
C ASN A 45 -4.59 15.33 -1.84
N ASP A 46 -4.37 16.62 -1.61
CA ASP A 46 -3.99 17.17 -0.30
C ASP A 46 -5.09 17.04 0.78
N SER A 47 -6.33 16.70 0.39
CA SER A 47 -7.42 16.43 1.33
C SER A 47 -7.35 15.02 1.92
N MET A 48 -6.49 14.16 1.37
CA MET A 48 -6.32 12.77 1.80
C MET A 48 -4.96 12.57 2.44
N PRO A 49 -4.85 11.72 3.48
CA PRO A 49 -3.59 11.49 4.16
C PRO A 49 -2.60 10.74 3.25
N SER A 50 -1.37 11.23 3.19
CA SER A 50 -0.23 10.48 2.64
C SER A 50 0.36 9.54 3.69
N THR A 51 1.01 8.48 3.24
CA THR A 51 1.70 7.51 4.11
C THR A 51 3.18 7.44 3.78
N GLU A 52 4.05 7.58 4.77
CA GLU A 52 5.47 7.26 4.61
C GLU A 52 5.68 5.78 4.91
N MET A 53 6.12 5.04 3.91
CA MET A 53 6.29 3.60 3.96
C MET A 53 7.76 3.25 3.99
N THR A 54 8.14 2.40 4.95
CA THR A 54 9.46 1.76 5.00
C THR A 54 9.28 0.25 4.97
N LEU A 55 9.79 -0.38 3.91
CA LEU A 55 9.88 -1.83 3.77
C LEU A 55 11.29 -2.27 4.13
N GLU A 56 11.41 -3.19 5.09
CA GLU A 56 12.67 -3.82 5.49
C GLU A 56 12.61 -5.32 5.19
N PHE A 57 13.63 -5.84 4.54
CA PHE A 57 13.75 -7.24 4.16
C PHE A 57 14.84 -7.89 5.01
N ILE A 58 14.44 -8.75 5.94
CA ILE A 58 15.36 -9.46 6.83
C ILE A 58 15.54 -10.89 6.33
N ASP A 59 16.76 -11.25 5.98
CA ASP A 59 17.12 -12.63 5.62
C ASP A 59 17.06 -13.53 6.86
N LEU A 60 16.32 -14.64 6.74
CA LEU A 60 16.20 -15.68 7.76
C LEU A 60 16.77 -17.03 7.27
N GLY A 61 17.55 -17.04 6.19
CA GLY A 61 18.14 -18.23 5.60
C GLY A 61 17.12 -19.03 4.79
N GLY A 62 17.02 -18.73 3.50
CA GLY A 62 16.06 -19.37 2.59
C GLY A 62 14.60 -18.90 2.77
N LYS A 63 14.37 -17.95 3.66
CA LYS A 63 13.11 -17.23 3.86
C LYS A 63 13.42 -15.75 4.12
N THR A 64 12.45 -14.89 3.84
CA THR A 64 12.55 -13.45 4.11
C THR A 64 11.46 -13.04 5.08
N LYS A 65 11.81 -12.29 6.12
CA LYS A 65 10.85 -11.55 6.92
C LYS A 65 10.75 -10.13 6.38
N LEU A 66 9.58 -9.80 5.84
CA LEU A 66 9.24 -8.45 5.40
C LEU A 66 8.58 -7.68 6.54
N ILE A 67 9.11 -6.52 6.89
CA ILE A 67 8.49 -5.57 7.81
C ILE A 67 8.04 -4.36 6.98
N ASN A 68 6.74 -4.07 6.96
CA ASN A 68 6.20 -2.84 6.40
C ASN A 68 5.79 -1.90 7.54
N ARG A 69 6.47 -0.76 7.65
CA ARG A 69 6.16 0.32 8.59
C ARG A 69 5.50 1.47 7.83
N ALA A 70 4.26 1.76 8.19
CA ALA A 70 3.46 2.88 7.69
C ALA A 70 3.41 4.00 8.73
N GLU A 71 3.96 5.17 8.40
CA GLU A 71 3.95 6.36 9.26
C GLU A 71 3.01 7.42 8.69
N TYR A 72 2.22 8.03 9.59
CA TYR A 72 1.22 9.05 9.28
C TYR A 72 1.53 10.32 10.04
N VAL A 73 1.17 11.47 9.44
CA VAL A 73 1.46 12.79 10.00
C VAL A 73 0.84 13.03 11.39
N ASN A 74 -0.30 12.39 11.68
CA ASN A 74 -0.97 12.45 12.97
C ASN A 74 -1.95 11.28 13.16
N LYS A 75 -2.57 11.24 14.35
CA LYS A 75 -3.52 10.20 14.75
C LYS A 75 -4.79 10.21 13.90
N GLU A 76 -5.26 11.40 13.51
CA GLU A 76 -6.48 11.58 12.74
C GLU A 76 -6.32 11.00 11.34
N ALA A 77 -5.19 11.26 10.68
CA ALA A 77 -4.83 10.68 9.40
C ALA A 77 -4.79 9.15 9.44
N LEU A 78 -4.14 8.58 10.47
CA LEU A 78 -4.13 7.13 10.68
C LEU A 78 -5.56 6.60 10.88
N LYS A 79 -6.39 7.28 11.68
CA LYS A 79 -7.78 6.86 11.91
C LYS A 79 -8.58 6.86 10.60
N THR A 80 -8.45 7.89 9.77
CA THR A 80 -9.15 7.99 8.49
C THR A 80 -8.85 6.79 7.59
N VAL A 81 -7.58 6.44 7.38
CA VAL A 81 -7.24 5.29 6.53
C VAL A 81 -7.66 3.95 7.14
N MET A 82 -7.64 3.82 8.46
CA MET A 82 -8.12 2.63 9.16
C MET A 82 -9.62 2.46 8.95
N ASP A 83 -10.41 3.53 9.09
CA ASP A 83 -11.85 3.53 8.84
C ASP A 83 -12.18 3.23 7.37
N MET A 84 -11.30 3.60 6.44
CA MET A 84 -11.41 3.26 5.01
C MET A 84 -11.08 1.79 4.68
N GLY A 85 -10.67 0.98 5.66
CA GLY A 85 -10.36 -0.44 5.46
C GLY A 85 -8.92 -0.73 5.04
N MET A 86 -7.97 0.19 5.29
CA MET A 86 -6.56 -0.01 4.93
C MET A 86 -5.98 -1.31 5.49
N LEU A 87 -6.31 -1.67 6.75
CA LEU A 87 -5.81 -2.90 7.37
C LEU A 87 -6.27 -4.17 6.61
N GLN A 88 -7.53 -4.22 6.18
CA GLN A 88 -8.02 -5.34 5.39
C GLN A 88 -7.31 -5.38 4.03
N GLY A 89 -7.23 -4.24 3.33
CA GLY A 89 -6.63 -4.17 2.01
C GLY A 89 -5.15 -4.58 1.99
N ILE A 90 -4.37 -4.17 3.00
CA ILE A 90 -2.96 -4.58 3.09
C ILE A 90 -2.80 -6.06 3.46
N THR A 91 -3.71 -6.60 4.28
CA THR A 91 -3.71 -8.04 4.62
C THR A 91 -3.94 -8.89 3.37
N GLU A 92 -4.97 -8.57 2.57
CA GLU A 92 -5.23 -9.26 1.30
C GLU A 92 -4.08 -9.11 0.30
N THR A 93 -3.37 -7.97 0.34
CA THR A 93 -2.19 -7.75 -0.51
C THR A 93 -1.06 -8.71 -0.15
N TRP A 94 -0.83 -8.95 1.14
CA TRP A 94 0.19 -9.90 1.59
C TRP A 94 -0.19 -11.36 1.31
N ASP A 95 -1.45 -11.73 1.49
CA ASP A 95 -1.94 -13.08 1.15
C ASP A 95 -1.73 -13.36 -0.35
N ARG A 96 -2.07 -12.40 -1.23
CA ARG A 96 -1.84 -12.52 -2.68
C ARG A 96 -0.36 -12.53 -3.03
N LEU A 97 0.49 -11.84 -2.27
CA LEU A 97 1.93 -11.91 -2.47
C LEU A 97 2.47 -13.31 -2.14
N ASP A 98 1.99 -13.92 -1.06
CA ASP A 98 2.36 -15.29 -0.68
C ASP A 98 1.97 -16.28 -1.79
N GLU A 99 0.70 -16.26 -2.22
CA GLU A 99 0.20 -17.06 -3.35
C GLU A 99 1.06 -16.86 -4.61
N ARG A 100 1.42 -15.61 -4.92
CA ARG A 100 2.24 -15.28 -6.08
C ARG A 100 3.65 -15.87 -5.95
N LEU A 101 4.28 -15.77 -4.80
CA LEU A 101 5.62 -16.31 -4.56
C LEU A 101 5.64 -17.84 -4.63
N GLU A 102 4.56 -18.51 -4.19
CA GLU A 102 4.42 -19.96 -4.36
C GLU A 102 4.30 -20.36 -5.83
N SER A 103 3.58 -19.59 -6.65
CA SER A 103 3.43 -19.86 -8.08
C SER A 103 4.72 -19.71 -8.91
N LEU A 104 5.76 -19.09 -8.34
CA LEU A 104 7.05 -18.85 -9.00
C LEU A 104 8.12 -19.89 -8.61
N LYS A 105 7.79 -20.85 -7.74
CA LYS A 105 8.63 -22.00 -7.40
C LYS A 105 8.58 -23.05 -8.50
#